data_AF-A0A957TIL9-F1
#
_entry.id   AF-A0A957TIL9-F1
#
_cell.length_a   1.000
_cell.length_b   1.000
_cell.length_c   1.000
_cell.angle_alpha   90.00
_cell.angle_beta   90.00
_cell.angle_gamma   90.00
#
_symmetry.space_group_name_H-M   'P 1'
#
loop_
_entity.id
_entity.type
_entity.pdbx_description
1 polymer ?
#
loop_
_entity_poly.entity_id
_entity_poly.type
_entity_poly.pdbx_seq_one_letter_code
_entity_poly.pdbx_strand_id
1 'polypeptide(L)' 'EHHMYAAVPCYHLAKLHRAIEHDLPRSPNGLLETWTEILAILRRQKAEPDYEFVPELPGAGRQWAGGVAAD' A
#
# COMPACT_ATOMS: atom_id res chain seq x y z
N GLU A 1 4.48 6.18 -9.72
CA GLU A 1 4.17 5.53 -11.01
C GLU A 1 5.08 5.92 -12.19
N HIS A 2 5.55 7.16 -12.31
CA HIS A 2 6.36 7.57 -13.48
C HIS A 2 7.63 6.72 -13.71
N HIS A 3 8.26 6.19 -12.65
CA HIS A 3 9.42 5.30 -12.78
C HIS A 3 9.07 3.84 -13.13
N MET A 4 7.85 3.39 -12.87
CA MET A 4 7.37 2.04 -13.20
C MET A 4 6.78 2.00 -14.62
N TYR A 5 6.18 3.11 -15.05
CA TYR A 5 5.58 3.29 -16.38
C TYR A 5 6.23 4.46 -17.11
N ALA A 6 7.53 4.36 -17.40
CA ALA A 6 8.33 5.44 -17.96
C ALA A 6 7.81 5.96 -19.33
N ALA A 7 7.12 5.11 -20.09
CA ALA A 7 6.50 5.48 -21.36
C ALA A 7 5.19 6.29 -21.20
N VAL A 8 4.65 6.42 -19.98
CA VAL A 8 3.42 7.16 -19.70
C VAL A 8 3.75 8.61 -19.33
N PRO A 9 3.31 9.60 -20.12
CA PRO A 9 3.50 11.01 -19.78
C PRO A 9 2.86 11.37 -18.43
N CYS A 10 3.44 12.31 -17.68
CA CYS A 10 2.99 12.66 -16.33
C CYS A 10 1.50 13.08 -16.26
N TYR A 11 1.00 13.77 -17.29
CA TYR A 11 -0.39 14.22 -17.39
C TYR A 11 -1.38 13.07 -17.65
N HIS A 12 -0.90 11.86 -17.97
CA HIS A 12 -1.72 10.66 -18.12
C HIS A 12 -1.73 9.75 -16.88
N LEU A 13 -1.01 10.09 -15.81
CA LEU A 13 -0.94 9.24 -14.62
C LEU A 13 -2.30 9.03 -13.95
N ALA A 14 -3.18 10.03 -13.95
CA ALA A 14 -4.54 9.86 -13.43
C ALA A 14 -5.36 8.83 -14.23
N LYS A 15 -5.16 8.78 -15.56
CA LYS A 15 -5.80 7.79 -16.43
C LYS A 15 -5.19 6.40 -16.21
N LEU A 16 -3.88 6.33 -16.06
CA LEU A 16 -3.17 5.10 -15.74
C LEU A 16 -3.65 4.51 -14.40
N HIS A 17 -3.69 5.31 -13.34
CA HIS A 17 -4.15 4.90 -12.01
C HIS A 17 -5.53 4.26 -12.07
N ARG A 18 -6.50 4.89 -12.75
CA ARG A 18 -7.86 4.33 -12.93
C ARG A 18 -7.86 3.01 -13.72
N ALA A 19 -6.96 2.86 -14.70
CA ALA A 19 -6.90 1.65 -15.50
C ALA A 19 -6.41 0.43 -14.70
N ILE A 20 -5.55 0.67 -13.70
CA ILE A 20 -4.97 -0.39 -12.86
C ILE A 20 -5.54 -0.43 -11.44
N GLU A 21 -6.56 0.38 -11.13
CA GLU A 21 -7.11 0.53 -9.77
C GLU A 21 -7.54 -0.81 -9.15
N HIS A 22 -8.03 -1.73 -9.98
CA HIS A 22 -8.44 -3.07 -9.58
C HIS A 22 -7.29 -3.99 -9.13
N ASP A 23 -6.04 -3.64 -9.41
CA ASP A 23 -4.84 -4.37 -8.97
C ASP A 23 -4.15 -3.72 -7.76
N LEU A 24 -4.61 -2.53 -7.35
CA LEU A 24 -3.99 -1.74 -6.30
C LEU A 24 -4.73 -1.92 -4.95
N PRO A 25 -4.01 -1.85 -3.82
CA PRO A 25 -4.67 -1.73 -2.53
C PRO A 25 -5.51 -0.45 -2.48
N ARG A 26 -6.45 -0.40 -1.54
CA ARG A 26 -7.32 0.76 -1.32
C ARG A 26 -6.49 2.04 -1.22
N SER A 27 -6.82 3.03 -2.05
CA SER A 27 -6.20 4.36 -1.98
C SER A 27 -6.92 5.23 -0.94
N PRO A 28 -6.20 5.87 0.01
CA PRO A 28 -6.82 6.81 0.96
C PRO A 28 -7.27 8.11 0.28
N ASN A 29 -8.34 8.71 0.77
CA ASN A 29 -8.93 9.94 0.24
C ASN A 29 -8.22 11.17 0.83
N GLY A 30 -7.15 11.57 0.15
CA GLY A 30 -6.41 12.80 0.47
C GLY A 30 -5.58 12.72 1.75
N LEU A 31 -5.06 13.88 2.15
CA LEU A 31 -4.03 13.95 3.20
C LEU A 31 -4.54 13.57 4.59
N LEU A 32 -5.77 13.96 4.95
CA LEU A 32 -6.29 13.71 6.30
C LEU A 32 -6.42 12.21 6.58
N GLU A 33 -7.05 11.46 5.68
CA GLU A 33 -7.21 10.01 5.83
C GLU A 33 -5.84 9.31 5.82
N THR A 34 -4.95 9.72 4.92
CA THR A 34 -3.58 9.19 4.83
C THR A 34 -2.82 9.36 6.14
N TRP A 35 -2.85 10.55 6.74
CA TRP A 35 -2.16 10.81 8.01
C TRP A 35 -2.80 10.10 9.19
N THR A 36 -4.12 9.94 9.21
CA THR A 36 -4.80 9.14 10.24
C THR A 36 -4.33 7.69 10.22
N GLU A 37 -4.22 7.07 9.03
CA GLU A 37 -3.74 5.70 8.87
C GLU A 37 -2.28 5.55 9.29
N ILE A 38 -1.38 6.44 8.82
CA ILE A 38 0.04 6.45 9.21
C ILE A 38 0.19 6.55 10.74
N LEU A 39 -0.55 7.46 11.38
CA LEU A 39 -0.47 7.63 12.84
C LEU A 39 -0.97 6.40 13.61
N ALA A 40 -1.96 5.67 13.08
CA ALA A 40 -2.42 4.42 13.68
C ALA A 40 -1.36 3.32 13.56
N ILE A 41 -0.75 3.16 12.38
CA ILE A 41 0.33 2.19 12.13
C ILE A 41 1.53 2.47 13.05
N LEU A 42 1.99 3.72 13.12
CA LEU A 42 3.13 4.10 13.95
C LEU A 42 2.89 3.86 15.45
N ARG A 43 1.66 4.11 15.93
CA ARG A 43 1.30 3.79 17.33
C ARG A 43 1.40 2.31 17.62
N ARG A 44 0.97 1.46 16.67
CA ARG A 44 1.06 0.01 16.80
C ARG A 44 2.50 -0.48 16.75
N GLN A 45 3.30 -0.02 15.79
CA GLN A 45 4.72 -0.36 15.70
C GLN A 45 5.51 0.02 16.96
N LYS A 46 5.14 1.13 17.62
CA LYS A 46 5.76 1.50 18.90
C LYS A 46 5.47 0.50 20.04
N ALA A 47 4.31 -0.13 20.02
CA ALA A 47 3.90 -1.13 21.02
C ALA A 47 4.35 -2.56 20.65
N GLU A 48 4.37 -2.86 19.35
CA GLU A 48 4.72 -4.15 18.74
C GLU A 48 5.87 -3.92 17.74
N PRO A 49 7.14 -3.98 18.15
CA PRO A 49 8.29 -3.68 17.27
C PRO A 49 8.39 -4.58 16.03
N ASP A 50 7.87 -5.81 16.11
CA ASP A 50 7.86 -6.77 15.01
C ASP A 50 6.63 -6.60 14.07
N TYR A 51 5.74 -5.66 14.36
CA TYR A 51 4.56 -5.43 13.53
C TYR A 51 4.93 -4.72 12.23
N GLU A 52 4.56 -5.36 11.12
CA GLU A 52 4.62 -4.78 9.78
C GLU A 52 3.19 -4.59 9.23
N PHE A 53 2.91 -3.40 8.70
CA PHE A 53 1.66 -3.16 7.99
C PHE A 53 1.78 -3.67 6.55
N VAL A 54 0.98 -4.68 6.22
CA VAL A 54 0.88 -5.25 4.88
C VAL A 54 -0.47 -4.85 4.29
N PRO A 55 -0.51 -4.04 3.21
CA PRO A 55 -1.76 -3.64 2.58
C PRO A 55 -2.44 -4.84 1.91
N GLU A 56 -3.77 -4.89 1.97
CA GLU A 56 -4.56 -5.93 1.30
C GLU A 56 -4.62 -5.65 -0.21
N LEU A 57 -4.16 -6.62 -1.01
CA LEU A 57 -4.24 -6.55 -2.47
C LEU A 57 -5.59 -7.11 -2.96
N PRO A 58 -6.22 -6.52 -3.98
CA PRO A 58 -7.42 -7.07 -4.58
C PRO A 58 -7.16 -8.47 -5.17
N GLY A 59 -8.09 -9.41 -4.97
CA GLY A 59 -8.01 -10.76 -5.54
C GLY A 59 -7.00 -11.71 -4.87
N ALA A 60 -6.02 -11.20 -4.12
CA ALA A 60 -5.17 -12.01 -3.26
C ALA A 60 -5.88 -12.25 -1.93
N GLY A 61 -6.56 -13.39 -1.79
CA GLY A 61 -6.86 -13.92 -0.46
C GLY A 61 -5.55 -14.01 0.32
N ARG A 62 -5.49 -13.31 1.47
CA ARG A 62 -4.35 -13.22 2.41
C ARG A 62 -3.31 -14.33 2.23
N GLN A 63 -2.11 -13.99 1.77
CA GLN A 63 -0.89 -14.74 2.14
C GLN A 63 0.40 -14.05 1.67
N TRP A 64 1.10 -13.43 2.62
CA TRP A 64 2.56 -13.52 2.73
C TRP A 64 2.86 -14.18 4.06
N ALA A 65 3.11 -15.50 4.05
CA ALA A 65 3.63 -16.24 5.19
C ALA A 65 5.16 -16.19 5.15
N GLY A 66 5.73 -15.00 5.37
CA GLY A 66 7.19 -14.80 5.42
C GLY A 66 7.75 -14.77 6.83
N GLY A 67 7.10 -15.46 7.78
CA GLY A 67 7.76 -15.89 9.00
C GLY A 67 8.61 -17.11 8.69
N VAL A 68 9.88 -16.91 8.32
CA VAL A 68 10.88 -17.93 8.63
C VAL A 68 11.02 -17.88 10.14
N ALA A 69 10.57 -18.95 10.80
CA ALA A 69 10.86 -19.19 12.20
C ALA A 69 12.38 -19.04 12.40
N ALA A 70 12.77 -18.16 13.32
CA ALA A 70 14.13 -18.13 13.80
C ALA A 70 14.35 -19.38 14.67
N ASP A 71 14.88 -20.44 14.05
CA ASP A 71 15.65 -21.50 14.70
C ASP A 71 17.09 -21.49 14.15
#